data_AF-A0A6G4U4Y9-F1
#
_entry.id   AF-A0A6G4U4Y9-F1
#
_cell.length_a   1.000
_cell.length_b   1.000
_cell.length_c   1.000
_cell.angle_alpha   90.00
_cell.angle_beta   90.00
_cell.angle_gamma   90.00
#
_symmetry.space_group_name_H-M   'P 1'
#
loop_
_entity.id
_entity.type
_entity.pdbx_description
1 polymer ?
#
loop_
_entity_poly.entity_id
_entity_poly.type
_entity_poly.pdbx_seq_one_letter_code
_entity_poly.pdbx_strand_id
1 'polypeptide(L)'
;PTPRLDWDPATGPRRAAEPDAADPAGAALSLLAEDAAELLTGPDGEQLAACAAQGCSRWFLRSHAARRWCTTKCGNRVRAARAYANRKK
;
A
#
# COMPACT_ATOMS: atom_id res chain seq x y z
N PRO A 1 -6.34 -12.98 8.77
CA PRO A 1 -7.75 -13.40 8.83
C PRO A 1 -8.34 -13.45 7.44
N THR A 2 -9.02 -14.54 7.08
CA THR A 2 -9.89 -14.57 5.89
C THR A 2 -11.32 -14.43 6.40
N PRO A 3 -11.98 -13.28 6.24
CA PRO A 3 -13.35 -13.13 6.72
C PRO A 3 -14.24 -14.05 5.92
N ARG A 4 -14.83 -15.03 6.60
CA ARG A 4 -15.81 -15.95 6.03
C ARG A 4 -17.11 -15.85 6.79
N LEU A 5 -18.22 -15.99 6.07
CA LEU A 5 -19.50 -16.23 6.69
C LEU A 5 -19.54 -17.72 7.05
N ASP A 6 -19.51 -18.02 8.34
CA ASP A 6 -19.78 -19.35 8.84
C ASP A 6 -21.25 -19.45 9.20
N TRP A 7 -21.85 -20.61 8.92
CA TRP A 7 -23.27 -20.86 9.18
C TRP A 7 -23.41 -22.14 9.99
N ASP A 8 -23.74 -21.98 11.27
CA ASP A 8 -24.03 -23.09 12.15
C ASP A 8 -25.55 -23.19 12.42
N PRO A 9 -26.19 -24.36 12.26
CA PRO A 9 -27.63 -24.50 12.44
C PRO A 9 -28.15 -24.14 13.84
N ALA A 10 -27.33 -24.25 14.88
CA ALA A 10 -27.73 -23.98 16.27
C ALA A 10 -27.51 -22.51 16.68
N THR A 11 -26.47 -21.88 16.14
CA THR A 11 -26.01 -20.53 16.55
C THR A 11 -26.21 -19.45 15.48
N GLY A 12 -26.58 -19.84 14.26
CA GLY A 12 -26.86 -18.94 13.14
C GLY A 12 -25.61 -18.46 12.38
N PRO A 13 -25.77 -17.49 11.44
CA PRO A 13 -24.66 -16.91 10.72
C PRO A 13 -23.73 -16.12 11.64
N ARG A 14 -22.42 -16.34 11.52
CA ARG A 14 -21.40 -15.53 12.18
C ARG A 14 -20.21 -15.26 11.26
N ARG A 15 -19.53 -14.14 11.49
CA ARG A 15 -18.26 -13.85 10.81
C ARG A 15 -17.15 -14.64 11.50
N ALA A 16 -16.53 -15.57 10.79
CA ALA A 16 -15.29 -16.22 11.19
C ALA A 16 -14.10 -15.44 10.64
N ALA A 17 -13.06 -15.27 11.45
CA ALA A 17 -11.82 -14.57 11.08
C ALA A 17 -10.61 -15.51 11.00
N GLU A 18 -10.83 -16.81 11.08
CA GLU A 18 -9.75 -17.80 11.07
C GLU A 18 -9.10 -17.86 9.68
N PRO A 19 -7.76 -17.77 9.60
CA PRO A 19 -7.04 -17.96 8.35
C PRO A 19 -7.38 -19.32 7.74
N ASP A 20 -7.62 -19.34 6.44
CA ASP A 20 -7.81 -20.61 5.75
C ASP A 20 -6.50 -21.39 5.66
N ALA A 21 -6.36 -22.46 6.45
CA ALA A 21 -5.20 -23.33 6.39
C ALA A 21 -5.09 -24.10 5.07
N ALA A 22 -6.22 -24.31 4.37
CA ALA A 22 -6.25 -24.97 3.06
C ALA A 22 -5.89 -24.00 1.91
N ASP A 23 -6.05 -22.68 2.13
CA ASP A 23 -5.63 -21.63 1.20
C ASP A 23 -4.81 -20.52 1.91
N PRO A 24 -3.54 -20.80 2.23
CA PRO A 24 -2.66 -19.82 2.86
C PRO A 24 -2.44 -18.56 2.00
N ALA A 25 -2.49 -18.68 0.68
CA ALA A 25 -2.29 -17.55 -0.24
C ALA A 25 -3.52 -16.62 -0.22
N GLY A 26 -4.73 -17.18 -0.29
CA GLY A 26 -5.97 -16.42 -0.12
C GLY A 26 -6.05 -15.76 1.26
N ALA A 27 -5.61 -16.44 2.32
CA ALA A 27 -5.53 -15.86 3.66
C ALA A 27 -4.56 -14.68 3.76
N ALA A 28 -3.40 -14.77 3.11
CA ALA A 28 -2.43 -13.67 3.03
C ALA A 28 -2.97 -12.48 2.20
N LEU A 29 -3.63 -12.75 1.07
CA LEU A 29 -4.24 -11.71 0.25
C LEU A 29 -5.39 -11.01 0.98
N SER A 30 -6.21 -11.75 1.71
CA SER A 30 -7.27 -11.17 2.53
C SER A 30 -6.73 -10.25 3.62
N LEU A 31 -5.62 -10.64 4.26
CA LEU A 31 -4.91 -9.79 5.21
C LEU A 31 -4.44 -8.48 4.57
N LEU A 32 -3.75 -8.58 3.42
CA LEU A 32 -3.27 -7.41 2.69
C LEU A 32 -4.41 -6.49 2.24
N ALA A 33 -5.57 -7.05 1.87
CA ALA A 33 -6.73 -6.28 1.46
C ALA A 33 -7.35 -5.50 2.63
N GLU A 34 -7.47 -6.12 3.80
CA GLU A 34 -7.96 -5.46 5.03
C GLU A 34 -6.99 -4.36 5.48
N ASP A 35 -5.68 -4.65 5.54
CA ASP A 35 -4.65 -3.64 5.88
C ASP A 35 -4.64 -2.47 4.89
N ALA A 36 -4.81 -2.75 3.60
CA ALA A 36 -4.91 -1.71 2.58
C ALA A 36 -6.19 -0.87 2.73
N ALA A 37 -7.33 -1.50 3.05
CA ALA A 37 -8.58 -0.78 3.30
C ALA A 37 -8.46 0.11 4.54
N GLU A 38 -7.86 -0.39 5.63
CA GLU A 38 -7.59 0.40 6.83
C GLU A 38 -6.67 1.60 6.53
N LEU A 39 -5.59 1.38 5.78
CA LEU A 39 -4.68 2.46 5.37
C LEU A 39 -5.39 3.52 4.50
N LEU A 40 -6.18 3.09 3.51
CA LEU A 40 -6.81 3.99 2.54
C LEU A 40 -7.96 4.80 3.15
N THR A 41 -8.70 4.20 4.09
CA THR A 41 -9.86 4.84 4.73
C THR A 41 -9.53 5.48 6.09
N GLY A 42 -8.34 5.20 6.61
CA GLY A 42 -7.85 5.70 7.89
C GLY A 42 -7.17 7.07 7.83
N PRO A 43 -6.62 7.53 8.96
CA PRO A 43 -6.00 8.87 9.09
C PRO A 43 -4.75 9.06 8.22
N ASP A 44 -4.08 7.97 7.83
CA ASP A 44 -2.91 7.99 6.97
C ASP A 44 -3.26 8.09 5.47
N GLY A 45 -4.54 7.91 5.10
CA GLY A 45 -5.00 7.96 3.72
C GLY A 45 -4.65 9.28 3.02
N GLU A 46 -4.83 10.41 3.71
CA GLU A 46 -4.48 11.74 3.17
C GLU A 46 -2.97 11.99 3.03
N GLN A 47 -2.15 11.17 3.72
CA GLN A 47 -0.70 11.25 3.64
C GLN A 47 -0.13 10.43 2.47
N LEU A 48 -0.92 9.54 1.87
CA LEU A 48 -0.49 8.78 0.69
C LEU A 48 -0.22 9.72 -0.50
N ALA A 49 0.97 9.61 -1.05
CA ALA A 49 1.38 10.36 -2.23
C ALA A 49 2.05 9.45 -3.26
N ALA A 50 1.75 9.70 -4.54
CA ALA A 50 2.48 9.10 -5.64
C ALA A 50 3.91 9.68 -5.71
N CYS A 51 4.88 8.82 -6.02
CA CYS A 51 6.27 9.27 -6.20
C CYS A 51 6.41 10.19 -7.43
N ALA A 52 6.96 11.39 -7.25
CA ALA A 52 7.14 12.35 -8.35
C ALA A 52 8.33 12.04 -9.28
N ALA A 53 8.99 10.88 -9.15
CA ALA A 53 10.09 10.50 -10.03
C ALA A 53 9.55 9.84 -11.30
N GLN A 54 10.00 10.30 -12.47
CA GLN A 54 9.65 9.70 -13.76
C GLN A 54 9.89 8.19 -13.75
N GLY A 55 8.90 7.42 -14.22
CA GLY A 55 8.95 5.96 -14.27
C GLY A 55 8.85 5.25 -12.91
N CYS A 56 8.41 5.94 -11.85
CA CYS A 56 8.10 5.30 -10.56
C CYS A 56 6.60 5.23 -10.33
N SER A 57 6.07 4.04 -10.10
CA SER A 57 4.64 3.79 -9.79
C SER A 57 4.35 3.59 -8.31
N ARG A 58 5.36 3.78 -7.44
CA ARG A 58 5.21 3.55 -6.00
C ARG A 58 4.49 4.70 -5.31
N TRP A 59 3.66 4.34 -4.35
CA TRP A 59 3.09 5.24 -3.34
C TRP A 59 3.96 5.25 -2.08
N PHE A 60 3.85 6.31 -1.28
CA PHE A 60 4.50 6.40 0.02
C PHE A 60 3.70 7.31 0.95
N LEU A 61 3.82 7.09 2.26
CA LEU A 61 3.31 8.00 3.27
C LEU A 61 4.23 9.22 3.40
N ARG A 62 3.65 10.40 3.15
CA ARG A 62 4.35 11.67 3.16
C ARG A 62 4.53 12.16 4.59
N SER A 63 5.69 11.82 5.16
CA SER A 63 6.11 12.23 6.50
C SER A 63 6.19 13.76 6.72
N HIS A 64 6.35 14.55 5.65
CA HIS A 64 6.28 16.02 5.69
C HIS A 64 6.02 16.59 4.28
N ALA A 65 5.43 17.79 4.20
CA ALA A 65 4.96 18.40 2.94
C ALA A 65 6.03 18.49 1.83
N ALA A 66 7.30 18.70 2.18
CA ALA A 66 8.39 18.79 1.21
C ALA A 66 8.84 17.44 0.60
N ARG A 67 8.40 16.29 1.14
CA ARG A 67 8.83 14.97 0.63
C ARG A 67 8.07 14.64 -0.65
N ARG A 68 8.80 14.54 -1.76
CA ARG A 68 8.25 14.30 -3.11
C ARG A 68 8.56 12.91 -3.69
N TRP A 69 9.38 12.12 -3.01
CA TRP A 69 9.88 10.85 -3.52
C TRP A 69 9.74 9.73 -2.50
N CYS A 70 9.42 8.53 -2.98
CA CYS A 70 9.24 7.35 -2.14
C CYS A 70 10.54 6.97 -1.41
N THR A 71 11.69 7.16 -2.06
CA THR A 71 13.02 6.88 -1.50
C THR A 71 14.07 7.89 -1.96
N THR A 72 15.19 7.94 -1.25
CA THR A 72 16.38 8.72 -1.64
C THR A 72 16.88 8.36 -3.05
N LYS A 73 16.79 7.08 -3.45
CA LYS A 73 17.18 6.62 -4.80
C LYS A 73 16.37 7.31 -5.90
N CYS A 74 15.06 7.47 -5.71
CA CYS A 74 14.21 8.19 -6.67
C CYS A 74 14.56 9.69 -6.73
N GLY A 75 14.82 10.33 -5.59
CA GLY A 75 15.25 11.72 -5.55
C GLY A 75 16.60 11.95 -6.23
N ASN A 76 17.56 11.05 -6.03
CA ASN A 76 18.87 11.12 -6.66
C ASN A 76 18.78 10.94 -8.18
N ARG A 77 17.93 10.02 -8.66
CA ARG A 77 17.66 9.85 -10.10
C ARG A 77 17.13 11.13 -10.75
N VAL A 78 16.17 11.80 -10.12
CA VAL A 78 15.61 13.08 -10.62
C VAL A 78 16.67 14.17 -10.65
N ARG A 79 17.49 14.30 -9.60
CA ARG A 79 18.59 15.27 -9.54
C ARG A 79 19.65 15.03 -10.62
N ALA A 80 20.05 13.77 -10.82
CA ALA A 80 21.00 13.39 -11.86
C ALA A 80 20.47 13.72 -13.26
N ALA A 81 19.22 13.35 -13.57
CA ALA A 81 18.58 13.66 -14.84
C ALA A 81 18.58 15.18 -15.13
N ARG A 82 18.25 16.01 -14.13
CA ARG A 82 18.32 17.47 -14.24
C ARG A 82 19.74 17.97 -14.52
N ALA A 83 20.75 17.44 -13.82
CA ALA A 83 22.14 17.82 -14.03
C ALA A 83 22.62 17.49 -15.46
N TYR A 84 22.29 16.29 -15.97
CA TYR A 84 22.62 15.90 -17.34
C TYR A 84 21.91 16.76 -18.39
N ALA A 85 20.62 17.08 -18.18
CA ALA A 85 19.87 17.94 -19.10
C ALA A 85 20.47 19.35 -19.17
N ASN A 86 20.92 19.90 -18.05
CA ASN A 86 21.55 21.22 -18.00
C ASN A 86 22.92 21.26 -18.67
N ARG A 87 23.68 20.15 -18.68
CA ARG A 87 24.97 20.06 -19.37
C ARG A 87 24.85 19.90 -20.89
N LYS A 88 23.68 19.46 -21.38
CA LYS A 88 23.39 19.28 -22.81
C LYS A 88 22.76 20.53 -23.44
N LYS A 89 22.50 21.57 -22.64
CA LYS A 89 22.14 22.91 -23.11
C LYS A 89 23.40 23.75 -23.21
#